data_AF-A0A935CPY5-F1
#
_entry.id   AF-A0A935CPY5-F1
#
_cell.length_a   1.000
_cell.length_b   1.000
_cell.length_c   1.000
_cell.angle_alpha   90.00
_cell.angle_beta   90.00
_cell.angle_gamma   90.00
#
_symmetry.space_group_name_H-M   'P 1'
#
loop_
_entity.id
_entity.type
_entity.pdbx_description
1 polymer ?
#
loop_
_entity_poly.entity_id
_entity_poly.type
_entity_poly.pdbx_seq_one_letter_code
_entity_poly.pdbx_strand_id
1 'polypeptide(L)'
;MPVWPDLRKVIEQLRELDVGALRGAAETPPRVVVLGAANRLRDGVIAALLQGPGGPLPAQASLETLNWPALPEALTPLREAELVLLLPSPAASTRQVEQELIARLQQRQVAVAVIRESGAEDGWFGAPVVRFDVAQPDAFGRQMALGLAATVPIERWPALGRHLPGLRDGLTERLIATTAQNNAIYALSTGLAEVIPVFDIPFNVADMVILTKNQALLAYKVALLYGLPGEPQQALTELASVVGSGFLWRQVARQLVGLVPVWGIIPKTVVAYAGTYVTGEAVRVWCASGRRLERKALNQLYHQATLQGKALAQRLSQRLPQSQRGLTWPKLRLPWSRRGA
;
A
#
# COMPACT_ATOMS: atom_id res chain seq x y z
N MET A 1 -7.15 28.77 15.71
CA MET A 1 -7.92 27.96 14.75
C MET A 1 -7.07 26.77 14.34
N PRO A 2 -7.52 25.51 14.41
CA PRO A 2 -6.68 24.40 13.98
C PRO A 2 -6.63 24.38 12.44
N VAL A 3 -5.41 24.43 11.92
CA VAL A 3 -5.06 24.41 10.50
C VAL A 3 -5.38 23.04 9.93
N TRP A 4 -6.47 22.96 9.17
CA TRP A 4 -6.57 21.95 8.13
C TRP A 4 -5.83 22.49 6.90
N PRO A 5 -5.07 21.67 6.15
CA PRO A 5 -4.67 22.07 4.81
C PRO A 5 -5.93 22.13 3.95
N ASP A 6 -6.37 23.35 3.60
CA ASP A 6 -7.52 23.61 2.71
C ASP A 6 -7.66 22.47 1.69
N LEU A 7 -8.78 21.73 1.71
CA LEU A 7 -8.97 20.55 0.87
C LEU A 7 -8.69 20.88 -0.60
N ARG A 8 -8.95 22.14 -1.00
CA ARG A 8 -8.56 22.69 -2.30
C ARG A 8 -7.05 22.66 -2.54
N LYS A 9 -6.23 23.08 -1.57
CA LYS A 9 -4.76 23.00 -1.63
C LYS A 9 -4.25 21.56 -1.70
N VAL A 10 -4.86 20.62 -0.95
CA VAL A 10 -4.49 19.20 -1.04
C VAL A 10 -4.81 18.65 -2.44
N ILE A 11 -5.97 19.02 -2.99
CA ILE A 11 -6.37 18.66 -4.35
C ILE A 11 -5.43 19.28 -5.39
N GLU A 12 -5.02 20.55 -5.23
CA GLU A 12 -4.07 21.24 -6.10
C GLU A 12 -2.69 20.55 -6.08
N GLN A 13 -2.18 20.22 -4.89
CA GLN A 13 -0.92 19.48 -4.73
C GLN A 13 -1.01 18.05 -5.26
N LEU A 14 -2.18 17.43 -5.20
CA LEU A 14 -2.40 16.12 -5.80
C LEU A 14 -2.49 16.22 -7.32
N ARG A 15 -3.04 17.29 -7.91
CA ARG A 15 -3.02 17.50 -9.37
C ARG A 15 -1.61 17.56 -9.96
N GLU A 16 -0.60 17.90 -9.16
CA GLU A 16 0.81 17.79 -9.56
C GLU A 16 1.26 16.32 -9.74
N LEU A 17 0.60 15.39 -9.04
CA LEU A 17 0.67 13.96 -9.36
C LEU A 17 -0.39 13.71 -10.44
N ASP A 18 -0.08 12.89 -11.43
CA ASP A 18 -1.05 12.58 -12.48
C ASP A 18 -2.15 11.63 -11.96
N VAL A 19 -3.06 12.18 -11.15
CA VAL A 19 -4.18 11.45 -10.54
C VAL A 19 -5.18 10.98 -11.60
N GLY A 20 -5.22 11.69 -12.74
CA GLY A 20 -5.97 11.29 -13.93
C GLY A 20 -5.39 10.02 -14.55
N ALA A 21 -4.08 9.95 -14.74
CA ALA A 21 -3.42 8.73 -15.21
C ALA A 21 -3.60 7.56 -14.24
N LEU A 22 -3.55 7.80 -12.92
CA LEU A 22 -3.83 6.75 -11.92
C LEU A 22 -5.25 6.20 -12.06
N ARG A 23 -6.24 7.08 -12.27
CA ARG A 23 -7.63 6.67 -12.51
C ARG A 23 -7.75 5.90 -13.82
N GLY A 24 -7.23 6.45 -14.93
CA GLY A 24 -7.29 5.83 -16.24
C GLY A 24 -6.66 4.44 -16.24
N ALA A 25 -5.50 4.29 -15.59
CA ALA A 25 -4.85 3.01 -15.40
C ALA A 25 -5.70 2.04 -14.55
N ALA A 26 -6.35 2.52 -13.49
CA ALA A 26 -7.21 1.69 -12.66
C ALA A 26 -8.49 1.25 -13.36
N GLU A 27 -9.08 2.10 -14.21
CA GLU A 27 -10.30 1.83 -14.97
C GLU A 27 -10.07 0.95 -16.21
N THR A 28 -8.83 0.88 -16.69
CA THR A 28 -8.46 0.03 -17.82
C THR A 28 -8.33 -1.43 -17.35
N PRO A 29 -9.08 -2.39 -17.93
CA PRO A 29 -8.99 -3.79 -17.53
C PRO A 29 -7.57 -4.33 -17.74
N PRO A 30 -6.90 -4.84 -16.69
CA PRO A 30 -5.59 -5.44 -16.84
C PRO A 30 -5.71 -6.77 -17.57
N ARG A 31 -4.72 -7.07 -18.41
CA ARG A 31 -4.69 -8.34 -19.14
C ARG A 31 -4.07 -9.43 -18.27
N VAL A 32 -4.93 -10.14 -17.53
CA VAL A 32 -4.53 -11.23 -16.61
C VAL A 32 -4.84 -12.58 -17.24
N VAL A 33 -3.85 -13.46 -17.30
CA VAL A 33 -3.98 -14.79 -17.91
C VAL A 33 -3.76 -15.89 -16.88
N VAL A 34 -4.71 -16.80 -16.72
CA VAL A 34 -4.54 -18.05 -15.99
C VAL A 34 -4.09 -19.14 -16.96
N LEU A 35 -2.85 -19.57 -16.82
CA LEU A 35 -2.22 -20.56 -17.69
C LEU A 35 -2.10 -21.89 -16.95
N GLY A 36 -2.87 -22.90 -17.34
CA GLY A 36 -2.93 -24.17 -16.63
C GLY A 36 -3.87 -25.17 -17.28
N ALA A 37 -3.69 -26.47 -17.00
CA ALA A 37 -4.65 -27.50 -17.42
C ALA A 37 -6.04 -27.22 -16.83
N ALA A 38 -7.10 -27.59 -17.56
CA ALA A 38 -8.46 -27.55 -17.04
C ALA A 38 -8.62 -28.56 -15.91
N ASN A 39 -8.68 -28.07 -14.67
CA ASN A 39 -8.82 -28.89 -13.48
C ASN A 39 -9.42 -28.07 -12.32
N ARG A 40 -9.76 -28.78 -11.24
CA ARG A 40 -10.36 -28.19 -10.03
C ARG A 40 -9.53 -27.07 -9.41
N LEU A 41 -8.20 -27.16 -9.48
CA LEU A 41 -7.31 -26.13 -8.95
C LEU A 41 -7.46 -24.83 -9.75
N ARG A 42 -7.42 -24.91 -11.08
CA ARG A 42 -7.59 -23.77 -11.98
C ARG A 42 -8.95 -23.11 -11.79
N ASP A 43 -10.01 -23.91 -11.75
CA ASP A 43 -11.38 -23.40 -11.60
C ASP A 43 -11.56 -22.73 -10.22
N GLY A 44 -10.96 -23.31 -9.18
CA GLY A 44 -10.94 -22.71 -7.84
C GLY A 44 -10.18 -21.38 -7.78
N VAL A 45 -9.02 -21.27 -8.45
CA VAL A 45 -8.26 -20.02 -8.55
C VAL A 45 -9.08 -18.95 -9.25
N ILE A 46 -9.68 -19.29 -10.39
CA ILE A 46 -10.54 -18.38 -11.15
C ILE A 46 -11.70 -17.91 -10.26
N ALA A 47 -12.41 -18.82 -9.62
CA ALA A 47 -13.51 -18.48 -8.72
C ALA A 47 -13.05 -17.57 -7.57
N ALA A 48 -11.92 -17.88 -6.93
CA ALA A 48 -11.37 -17.10 -5.83
C ALA A 48 -10.89 -15.70 -6.25
N LEU A 49 -10.51 -15.48 -7.51
CA LEU A 49 -10.15 -14.15 -8.02
C LEU A 49 -11.38 -13.31 -8.40
N LEU A 50 -12.42 -13.96 -8.91
CA LEU A 50 -13.65 -13.31 -9.34
C LEU A 50 -14.59 -12.99 -8.17
N GLN A 51 -14.52 -13.77 -7.09
CA GLN A 51 -15.31 -13.57 -5.87
C GLN A 51 -14.51 -12.80 -4.82
N GLY A 52 -15.12 -11.78 -4.22
CA GLY A 52 -14.48 -10.99 -3.17
C GLY A 52 -15.43 -9.96 -2.58
N PRO A 53 -14.96 -9.08 -1.67
CA PRO A 53 -15.79 -8.05 -1.09
C PRO A 53 -16.40 -7.19 -2.20
N GLY A 54 -17.66 -6.80 -1.98
CA GLY A 54 -18.39 -5.92 -2.87
C GLY A 54 -17.70 -4.55 -3.04
N GLY A 55 -18.26 -3.75 -3.92
CA GLY A 55 -17.86 -2.36 -4.10
C GLY A 55 -19.07 -1.53 -4.46
N PRO A 56 -18.93 -0.20 -4.52
CA PRO A 56 -19.99 0.71 -4.95
C PRO A 56 -20.49 0.41 -6.38
N LEU A 57 -19.68 -0.27 -7.20
CA LEU A 57 -20.06 -0.75 -8.52
C LEU A 57 -19.80 -2.26 -8.69
N PRO A 58 -20.55 -2.94 -9.57
CA PRO A 58 -20.25 -4.31 -9.97
C PRO A 58 -18.83 -4.42 -10.52
N ALA A 59 -18.14 -5.51 -10.17
CA ALA A 59 -16.82 -5.77 -10.72
C ALA A 59 -16.91 -6.06 -12.22
N GLN A 60 -16.11 -5.35 -13.02
CA GLN A 60 -15.96 -5.62 -14.45
C GLN A 60 -14.84 -6.63 -14.65
N ALA A 61 -15.07 -7.86 -14.21
CA ALA A 61 -13.97 -8.81 -14.13
C ALA A 61 -13.42 -9.17 -15.51
N SER A 62 -12.10 -9.13 -15.64
CA SER A 62 -11.37 -9.43 -16.87
C SER A 62 -10.28 -10.44 -16.56
N LEU A 63 -10.43 -11.64 -17.09
CA LEU A 63 -9.50 -12.76 -16.90
C LEU A 63 -9.54 -13.67 -18.12
N GLU A 64 -8.38 -13.93 -18.70
CA GLU A 64 -8.22 -14.88 -19.79
C GLU A 64 -7.75 -16.23 -19.26
N THR A 65 -8.14 -17.32 -19.91
CA THR A 65 -7.68 -18.66 -19.55
C THR A 65 -7.03 -19.33 -20.75
N LEU A 66 -5.85 -19.91 -20.53
CA LEU A 66 -5.13 -20.68 -21.55
C LEU A 66 -4.78 -22.05 -20.98
N ASN A 67 -4.91 -23.08 -21.81
CA ASN A 67 -4.54 -24.43 -21.42
C ASN A 67 -3.01 -24.58 -21.41
N TRP A 68 -2.48 -25.32 -20.45
CA TRP A 68 -1.08 -25.71 -20.36
C TRP A 68 -0.97 -27.22 -20.08
N PRO A 69 -0.07 -27.97 -20.73
CA PRO A 69 0.87 -27.55 -21.79
C PRO A 69 0.19 -27.05 -23.06
N ALA A 70 0.76 -26.03 -23.71
CA ALA A 70 0.20 -25.41 -24.92
C ALA A 70 1.20 -25.48 -26.08
N LEU A 71 0.68 -25.49 -27.31
CA LEU A 71 1.51 -25.25 -28.50
C LEU A 71 2.09 -23.82 -28.45
N PRO A 72 3.30 -23.57 -28.99
CA PRO A 72 3.92 -22.25 -28.96
C PRO A 72 3.03 -21.12 -29.51
N GLU A 73 2.26 -21.41 -30.56
CA GLU A 73 1.33 -20.45 -31.18
C GLU A 73 0.24 -20.00 -30.22
N ALA A 74 -0.25 -20.92 -29.37
CA ALA A 74 -1.27 -20.64 -28.35
C ALA A 74 -0.75 -19.75 -27.20
N LEU A 75 0.57 -19.54 -27.12
CA LEU A 75 1.20 -18.64 -26.14
C LEU A 75 1.43 -17.22 -26.69
N THR A 76 1.16 -16.98 -27.98
CA THR A 76 1.21 -15.63 -28.58
C THR A 76 0.41 -14.59 -27.78
N PRO A 77 -0.78 -14.89 -27.26
CA PRO A 77 -1.54 -13.98 -26.41
C PRO A 77 -0.75 -13.50 -25.18
N LEU A 78 0.17 -14.29 -24.62
CA LEU A 78 0.94 -13.89 -23.42
C LEU A 78 1.87 -12.70 -23.63
N ARG A 79 2.11 -12.29 -24.89
CA ARG A 79 3.00 -11.17 -25.23
C ARG A 79 2.53 -9.82 -24.68
N GLU A 80 1.23 -9.64 -24.51
CA GLU A 80 0.63 -8.39 -24.03
C GLU A 80 -0.03 -8.58 -22.66
N ALA A 81 0.20 -9.73 -22.02
CA ALA A 81 -0.28 -9.98 -20.67
C ALA A 81 0.47 -9.07 -19.69
N GLU A 82 -0.25 -8.49 -18.73
CA GLU A 82 0.35 -7.76 -17.61
C GLU A 82 0.71 -8.72 -16.46
N LEU A 83 -0.07 -9.79 -16.30
CA LEU A 83 0.08 -10.79 -15.26
C LEU A 83 -0.28 -12.17 -15.77
N VAL A 84 0.61 -13.14 -15.54
CA VAL A 84 0.38 -14.57 -15.82
C VAL A 84 0.37 -15.35 -14.52
N LEU A 85 -0.73 -16.04 -14.27
CA LEU A 85 -0.89 -17.00 -13.18
C LEU A 85 -0.63 -18.39 -13.75
N LEU A 86 0.60 -18.87 -13.59
CA LEU A 86 1.02 -20.18 -14.08
C LEU A 86 0.64 -21.25 -13.06
N LEU A 87 -0.18 -22.21 -13.48
CA LEU A 87 -0.47 -23.46 -12.76
C LEU A 87 0.34 -24.57 -13.47
N PRO A 88 1.51 -24.95 -12.91
CA PRO A 88 2.38 -25.93 -13.54
C PRO A 88 1.71 -27.28 -13.72
N SER A 89 2.13 -28.02 -14.75
CA SER A 89 1.72 -29.40 -14.91
C SER A 89 2.34 -30.27 -13.80
N PRO A 90 1.65 -31.34 -13.35
CA PRO A 90 2.22 -32.27 -12.38
C PRO A 90 3.35 -33.13 -12.97
N ALA A 91 3.45 -33.23 -14.30
CA ALA A 91 4.49 -34.01 -14.96
C ALA A 91 5.86 -33.35 -14.80
N ALA A 92 6.82 -34.06 -14.21
CA ALA A 92 8.18 -33.56 -14.01
C ALA A 92 8.87 -33.13 -15.33
N SER A 93 8.48 -33.71 -16.46
CA SER A 93 9.01 -33.37 -17.79
C SER A 93 8.70 -31.95 -18.24
N THR A 94 7.66 -31.28 -17.69
CA THR A 94 7.32 -29.91 -18.08
C THR A 94 8.06 -28.84 -17.29
N ARG A 95 8.72 -29.21 -16.18
CA ARG A 95 9.35 -28.27 -15.23
C ARG A 95 10.39 -27.36 -15.85
N GLN A 96 11.28 -27.91 -16.69
CA GLN A 96 12.31 -27.11 -17.37
C GLN A 96 11.67 -26.15 -18.38
N VAL A 97 10.64 -26.59 -19.11
CA VAL A 97 9.92 -25.76 -20.08
C VAL A 97 9.15 -24.64 -19.38
N GLU A 98 8.55 -24.91 -18.22
CA GLU A 98 7.87 -23.92 -17.39
C GLU A 98 8.85 -22.90 -16.82
N GLN A 99 10.03 -23.32 -16.35
CA GLN A 99 11.05 -22.40 -15.86
C GLN A 99 11.57 -21.48 -16.97
N GLU A 100 11.77 -22.00 -18.18
CA GLU A 100 12.13 -21.22 -19.36
C GLU A 100 11.01 -20.24 -19.75
N LEU A 101 9.75 -20.67 -19.68
CA LEU A 101 8.60 -19.79 -19.93
C LEU A 101 8.55 -18.63 -18.93
N ILE A 102 8.74 -18.89 -17.63
CA ILE A 102 8.81 -17.85 -16.60
C ILE A 102 9.91 -16.84 -16.95
N ALA A 103 11.12 -17.31 -17.25
CA ALA A 103 12.24 -16.44 -17.60
C ALA A 103 11.94 -15.56 -18.83
N ARG A 104 11.33 -16.12 -19.88
CA ARG A 104 10.96 -15.39 -21.10
C ARG A 104 9.89 -14.33 -20.86
N LEU A 105 8.88 -14.64 -20.03
CA LEU A 105 7.84 -13.68 -19.67
C LEU A 105 8.43 -12.51 -18.87
N GLN A 106 9.32 -12.81 -17.92
CA GLN A 106 9.99 -11.80 -17.11
C GLN A 106 10.94 -10.90 -17.91
N GLN A 107 11.65 -11.45 -18.91
CA GLN A 107 12.46 -10.65 -19.85
C GLN A 107 11.61 -9.63 -20.62
N ARG A 108 10.31 -9.90 -20.79
CA ARG A 108 9.33 -9.00 -21.42
C ARG A 108 8.57 -8.13 -20.42
N GLN A 109 9.00 -8.11 -19.16
CA GLN A 109 8.38 -7.36 -18.07
C GLN A 109 6.94 -7.81 -17.74
N VAL A 110 6.56 -9.04 -18.11
CA VAL A 110 5.29 -9.64 -17.70
C VAL A 110 5.45 -10.17 -16.28
N ALA A 111 4.56 -9.77 -15.37
CA ALA A 111 4.55 -10.32 -14.02
C ALA A 111 4.09 -11.78 -14.05
N VAL A 112 4.78 -12.66 -13.34
CA VAL A 112 4.44 -14.08 -13.27
C VAL A 112 4.31 -14.50 -11.82
N ALA A 113 3.25 -15.22 -11.49
CA ALA A 113 3.08 -15.90 -10.22
C ALA A 113 2.78 -17.38 -10.48
N VAL A 114 3.45 -18.26 -9.73
CA VAL A 114 3.24 -19.70 -9.83
C VAL A 114 2.24 -20.13 -8.78
N ILE A 115 1.11 -20.70 -9.19
CA ILE A 115 0.08 -21.17 -8.28
C ILE A 115 0.22 -22.68 -8.08
N ARG A 116 0.29 -23.10 -6.82
CA ARG A 116 0.44 -24.50 -6.42
C ARG A 116 -0.60 -24.87 -5.39
N GLU A 117 -1.04 -26.12 -5.41
CA GLU A 117 -1.83 -26.67 -4.31
C GLU A 117 -1.01 -26.64 -3.01
N SER A 118 -1.70 -26.45 -1.89
CA SER A 118 -1.10 -26.55 -0.55
C SER A 118 -0.46 -27.92 -0.34
N GLY A 119 0.78 -27.94 0.16
CA GLY A 119 1.54 -29.17 0.40
C GLY A 119 2.30 -29.71 -0.82
N ALA A 120 2.12 -29.15 -2.02
CA ALA A 120 2.91 -29.54 -3.18
C ALA A 120 4.39 -29.10 -3.07
N GLU A 121 5.32 -29.77 -3.74
CA GLU A 121 6.72 -29.33 -3.75
C GLU A 121 6.90 -28.00 -4.51
N ASP A 122 7.83 -27.18 -4.01
CA ASP A 122 8.33 -26.01 -4.75
C ASP A 122 9.30 -26.46 -5.85
N GLY A 123 9.43 -25.62 -6.87
CA GLY A 123 10.28 -25.99 -7.98
C GLY A 123 10.56 -24.99 -9.07
N TRP A 124 10.06 -23.78 -8.90
CA TRP A 124 10.22 -22.69 -9.85
C TRP A 124 10.89 -21.53 -9.14
N PHE A 125 11.78 -20.87 -9.85
CA PHE A 125 12.57 -19.75 -9.35
C PHE A 125 12.27 -18.50 -10.14
N GLY A 126 12.57 -17.34 -9.56
CA GLY A 126 12.37 -16.03 -10.19
C GLY A 126 10.94 -15.51 -10.10
N ALA A 127 9.94 -16.37 -9.90
CA ALA A 127 8.55 -15.98 -9.66
C ALA A 127 8.09 -16.39 -8.24
N PRO A 128 7.24 -15.58 -7.58
CA PRO A 128 6.62 -15.95 -6.32
C PRO A 128 5.74 -17.20 -6.51
N VAL A 129 5.90 -18.17 -5.62
CA VAL A 129 4.99 -19.32 -5.52
C VAL A 129 3.90 -18.98 -4.52
N VAL A 130 2.66 -18.99 -4.99
CA VAL A 130 1.45 -18.74 -4.19
C VAL A 130 0.74 -20.07 -3.98
N ARG A 131 0.43 -20.38 -2.72
CA ARG A 131 -0.28 -21.60 -2.37
C ARG A 131 -1.79 -21.37 -2.44
N PHE A 132 -2.50 -22.40 -2.87
CA PHE A 132 -3.94 -22.36 -2.94
C PHE A 132 -4.51 -23.67 -2.38
N ASP A 133 -5.39 -23.51 -1.40
CA ASP A 133 -6.22 -24.58 -0.89
C ASP A 133 -7.65 -24.34 -1.40
N VAL A 134 -8.13 -25.23 -2.26
CA VAL A 134 -9.48 -25.14 -2.83
C VAL A 134 -10.56 -25.23 -1.74
N ALA A 135 -10.25 -25.83 -0.59
CA ALA A 135 -11.16 -25.89 0.56
C ALA A 135 -11.20 -24.58 1.36
N GLN A 136 -10.22 -23.69 1.19
CA GLN A 136 -10.11 -22.42 1.92
C GLN A 136 -9.85 -21.24 0.97
N PRO A 137 -10.81 -20.94 0.06
CA PRO A 137 -10.61 -19.93 -0.97
C PRO A 137 -10.40 -18.51 -0.42
N ASP A 138 -10.97 -18.19 0.73
CA ASP A 138 -10.91 -16.84 1.34
C ASP A 138 -9.48 -16.41 1.72
N ALA A 139 -8.57 -17.37 1.96
CA ALA A 139 -7.18 -17.07 2.27
C ALA A 139 -6.36 -16.73 1.02
N PHE A 140 -6.82 -17.14 -0.16
CA PHE A 140 -6.07 -17.03 -1.41
C PHE A 140 -5.78 -15.57 -1.78
N GLY A 141 -6.77 -14.68 -1.67
CA GLY A 141 -6.61 -13.26 -2.02
C GLY A 141 -5.46 -12.59 -1.27
N ARG A 142 -5.34 -12.86 0.04
CA ARG A 142 -4.22 -12.36 0.86
C ARG A 142 -2.89 -12.95 0.44
N GLN A 143 -2.80 -14.27 0.25
CA GLN A 143 -1.56 -14.91 -0.19
C GLN A 143 -1.12 -14.44 -1.57
N MET A 144 -2.07 -14.30 -2.48
CA MET A 144 -1.85 -13.79 -3.83
C MET A 144 -1.34 -12.34 -3.79
N ALA A 145 -1.96 -11.48 -2.98
CA ALA A 145 -1.48 -10.10 -2.79
C ALA A 145 -0.04 -10.05 -2.28
N LEU A 146 0.39 -11.01 -1.43
CA LEU A 146 1.79 -11.09 -1.02
C LEU A 146 2.72 -11.40 -2.21
N GLY A 147 2.35 -12.36 -3.06
CA GLY A 147 3.11 -12.70 -4.27
C GLY A 147 3.14 -11.57 -5.30
N LEU A 148 2.01 -10.92 -5.54
CA LEU A 148 1.90 -9.79 -6.47
C LEU A 148 2.79 -8.63 -6.04
N ALA A 149 2.92 -8.35 -4.74
CA ALA A 149 3.78 -7.27 -4.29
C ALA A 149 5.28 -7.47 -4.58
N ALA A 150 5.69 -8.70 -4.90
CA ALA A 150 7.07 -8.99 -5.33
C ALA A 150 7.29 -8.81 -6.84
N THR A 151 6.22 -8.72 -7.64
CA THR A 151 6.29 -8.81 -9.12
C THR A 151 5.54 -7.70 -9.86
N VAL A 152 4.53 -7.11 -9.23
CA VAL A 152 3.66 -6.09 -9.82
C VAL A 152 3.88 -4.75 -9.10
N PRO A 153 4.19 -3.67 -9.83
CA PRO A 153 4.29 -2.33 -9.28
C PRO A 153 3.02 -1.89 -8.55
N ILE A 154 3.18 -1.13 -7.46
CA ILE A 154 2.08 -0.72 -6.58
C ILE A 154 1.04 0.17 -7.28
N GLU A 155 1.43 0.83 -8.37
CA GLU A 155 0.57 1.65 -9.23
C GLU A 155 -0.47 0.83 -9.98
N ARG A 156 -0.19 -0.46 -10.24
CA ARG A 156 -1.09 -1.39 -10.95
C ARG A 156 -2.09 -2.10 -10.04
N TRP A 157 -1.87 -2.07 -8.73
CA TRP A 157 -2.73 -2.78 -7.77
C TRP A 157 -4.20 -2.28 -7.78
N PRO A 158 -4.49 -0.98 -7.94
CA PRO A 158 -5.88 -0.53 -8.09
C PRO A 158 -6.60 -1.17 -9.28
N ALA A 159 -5.94 -1.31 -10.43
CA ALA A 159 -6.51 -1.99 -11.60
C ALA A 159 -6.80 -3.47 -11.29
N LEU A 160 -5.82 -4.16 -10.67
CA LEU A 160 -6.00 -5.57 -10.29
C LEU A 160 -7.14 -5.76 -9.31
N GLY A 161 -7.24 -4.99 -8.22
CA GLY A 161 -8.34 -5.15 -7.26
C GLY A 161 -9.70 -4.68 -7.81
N ARG A 162 -9.71 -3.71 -8.73
CA ARG A 162 -10.95 -3.26 -9.39
C ARG A 162 -11.55 -4.37 -10.23
N HIS A 163 -10.72 -5.04 -11.02
CA HIS A 163 -11.12 -6.06 -11.99
C HIS A 163 -11.07 -7.50 -11.44
N LEU A 164 -10.42 -7.75 -10.30
CA LEU A 164 -10.37 -9.06 -9.64
C LEU A 164 -10.75 -8.88 -8.15
N PRO A 165 -12.05 -8.95 -7.81
CA PRO A 165 -12.56 -8.68 -6.46
C PRO A 165 -11.89 -9.49 -5.36
N GLY A 166 -11.49 -10.72 -5.65
CA GLY A 166 -10.79 -11.59 -4.70
C GLY A 166 -9.47 -11.05 -4.20
N LEU A 167 -8.87 -10.09 -4.92
CA LEU A 167 -7.63 -9.43 -4.52
C LEU A 167 -7.85 -8.18 -3.66
N ARG A 168 -9.10 -7.69 -3.53
CA ARG A 168 -9.39 -6.38 -2.94
C ARG A 168 -8.87 -6.22 -1.52
N ASP A 169 -9.23 -7.13 -0.62
CA ASP A 169 -8.81 -7.07 0.77
C ASP A 169 -7.30 -7.23 0.89
N GLY A 170 -6.72 -8.26 0.27
CA GLY A 170 -5.28 -8.51 0.34
C GLY A 170 -4.42 -7.37 -0.20
N LEU A 171 -4.76 -6.82 -1.37
CA LEU A 171 -4.03 -5.68 -1.95
C LEU A 171 -4.24 -4.40 -1.15
N THR A 172 -5.44 -4.17 -0.61
CA THR A 172 -5.72 -2.99 0.20
C THR A 172 -4.97 -3.02 1.53
N GLU A 173 -5.00 -4.15 2.25
CA GLU A 173 -4.24 -4.35 3.50
C GLU A 173 -2.75 -4.05 3.27
N ARG A 174 -2.18 -4.57 2.17
CA ARG A 174 -0.78 -4.30 1.80
C ARG A 174 -0.54 -2.84 1.43
N LEU A 175 -1.42 -2.24 0.63
CA LEU A 175 -1.29 -0.84 0.21
C LEU A 175 -1.30 0.11 1.42
N ILE A 176 -2.20 -0.14 2.39
CA ILE A 176 -2.28 0.60 3.66
C ILE A 176 -1.00 0.39 4.47
N ALA A 177 -0.59 -0.87 4.68
CA ALA A 177 0.60 -1.20 5.46
C ALA A 177 1.87 -0.58 4.88
N THR A 178 2.10 -0.70 3.57
CA THR A 178 3.25 -0.11 2.88
C THR A 178 3.24 1.41 2.98
N THR A 179 2.10 2.06 2.78
CA THR A 179 2.03 3.53 2.88
C THR A 179 2.25 4.02 4.31
N ALA A 180 1.68 3.33 5.30
CA ALA A 180 1.90 3.65 6.71
C ALA A 180 3.37 3.49 7.11
N GLN A 181 4.04 2.44 6.63
CA GLN A 181 5.47 2.24 6.85
C GLN A 181 6.31 3.34 6.20
N ASN A 182 6.04 3.69 4.95
CA ASN A 182 6.77 4.74 4.23
C ASN A 182 6.61 6.11 4.90
N ASN A 183 5.40 6.44 5.36
CA ASN A 183 5.13 7.67 6.11
C ASN A 183 5.86 7.69 7.47
N ALA A 184 5.96 6.55 8.14
CA ALA A 184 6.73 6.42 9.38
C ALA A 184 8.23 6.63 9.12
N ILE A 185 8.79 5.98 8.10
CA ILE A 185 10.19 6.13 7.71
C ILE A 185 10.49 7.59 7.36
N TYR A 186 9.63 8.23 6.56
CA TYR A 186 9.76 9.63 6.23
C TYR A 186 9.78 10.53 7.49
N ALA A 187 8.80 10.36 8.38
CA ALA A 187 8.72 11.14 9.62
C ALA A 187 9.90 10.92 10.57
N LEU A 188 10.48 9.71 10.58
CA LEU A 188 11.72 9.40 11.29
C LEU A 188 12.90 10.15 10.67
N SER A 189 13.03 10.09 9.34
CA SER A 189 14.12 10.74 8.60
C SER A 189 14.10 12.26 8.76
N THR A 190 12.93 12.90 8.66
CA THR A 190 12.81 14.36 8.84
C THR A 190 12.98 14.78 10.29
N GLY A 191 12.48 13.98 11.24
CA GLY A 191 12.74 14.19 12.66
C GLY A 191 14.23 14.10 13.03
N LEU A 192 15.02 13.25 12.37
CA LEU A 192 16.47 13.22 12.55
C LEU A 192 17.15 14.46 11.97
N ALA A 193 16.70 14.94 10.82
CA ALA A 193 17.21 16.16 10.20
C ALA A 193 16.94 17.41 11.07
N GLU A 194 15.79 17.48 11.75
CA GLU A 194 15.43 18.55 12.69
C GLU A 194 16.37 18.64 13.91
N VAL A 195 17.07 17.55 14.27
CA VAL A 195 18.05 17.55 15.36
C VAL A 195 19.39 18.17 14.95
N ILE A 196 19.66 18.30 13.64
CA ILE A 196 20.89 18.89 13.10
C ILE A 196 20.68 20.41 12.94
N PRO A 197 21.33 21.28 13.73
CA PRO A 197 21.04 22.72 13.80
C PRO A 197 21.36 23.53 12.53
N VAL A 198 21.84 22.89 11.46
CA VAL A 198 22.34 23.55 10.24
C VAL A 198 21.22 23.87 9.25
N PHE A 199 20.08 23.17 9.33
CA PHE A 199 18.96 23.38 8.43
C PHE A 199 17.88 24.23 9.09
N ASP A 200 17.88 25.54 8.79
CA ASP A 200 16.89 26.51 9.27
C ASP A 200 15.55 26.40 8.48
N ILE A 201 15.12 25.17 8.20
CA ILE A 201 13.91 24.84 7.43
C ILE A 201 12.83 24.39 8.42
N PRO A 202 11.60 24.96 8.38
CA PRO A 202 10.48 24.49 9.21
C PRO A 202 9.93 23.16 8.66
N PHE A 203 10.66 22.06 8.87
CA PHE A 203 10.31 20.71 8.43
C PHE A 203 8.92 20.26 8.93
N ASN A 204 8.43 20.77 10.06
CA ASN A 204 7.08 20.50 10.57
C ASN A 204 5.94 20.81 9.57
N VAL A 205 6.10 21.86 8.75
CA VAL A 205 5.06 22.26 7.77
C VAL A 205 5.17 21.41 6.51
N ALA A 206 6.41 21.12 6.05
CA ALA A 206 6.66 20.25 4.92
C ALA A 206 6.18 18.82 5.18
N ASP A 207 6.42 18.30 6.38
CA ASP A 207 5.99 16.97 6.82
C ASP A 207 4.47 16.84 6.82
N MET A 208 3.77 17.85 7.32
CA MET A 208 2.31 17.86 7.30
C MET A 208 1.78 17.77 5.86
N VAL A 209 2.36 18.55 4.94
CA VAL A 209 1.96 18.54 3.52
C VAL A 209 2.21 17.19 2.87
N ILE A 210 3.42 16.63 3.02
CA ILE A 210 3.81 15.37 2.38
C ILE A 210 3.02 14.19 2.96
N LEU A 211 2.88 14.11 4.28
CA LEU A 211 2.12 13.03 4.93
C LEU A 211 0.63 13.13 4.58
N THR A 212 0.04 14.33 4.52
CA THR A 212 -1.34 14.52 4.06
C THR A 212 -1.51 14.07 2.61
N LYS A 213 -0.58 14.44 1.72
CA LYS A 213 -0.61 14.05 0.30
C LYS A 213 -0.58 12.53 0.16
N ASN A 214 0.30 11.85 0.89
CA ASN A 214 0.40 10.38 0.88
C ASN A 214 -0.88 9.71 1.41
N GLN A 215 -1.50 10.24 2.46
CA GLN A 215 -2.74 9.70 3.02
C GLN A 215 -3.94 9.91 2.09
N ALA A 216 -4.02 11.07 1.43
CA ALA A 216 -5.05 11.33 0.42
C ALA A 216 -4.88 10.45 -0.82
N LEU A 217 -3.64 10.28 -1.29
CA LEU A 217 -3.33 9.37 -2.41
C LEU A 217 -3.65 7.91 -2.06
N LEU A 218 -3.33 7.47 -0.85
CA LEU A 218 -3.73 6.15 -0.34
C LEU A 218 -5.25 5.98 -0.39
N ALA A 219 -5.98 6.93 0.21
CA ALA A 219 -7.45 6.89 0.23
C ALA A 219 -8.02 6.79 -1.18
N TYR A 220 -7.48 7.57 -2.13
CA TYR A 220 -7.91 7.52 -3.52
C TYR A 220 -7.58 6.17 -4.20
N LYS A 221 -6.37 5.64 -4.01
CA LYS A 221 -5.99 4.33 -4.56
C LYS A 221 -6.88 3.20 -4.01
N VAL A 222 -7.22 3.23 -2.71
CA VAL A 222 -8.16 2.28 -2.12
C VAL A 222 -9.54 2.43 -2.75
N ALA A 223 -10.05 3.65 -2.93
CA ALA A 223 -11.33 3.87 -3.60
C ALA A 223 -11.36 3.34 -5.04
N LEU A 224 -10.31 3.61 -5.84
CA LEU A 224 -10.16 3.08 -7.20
C LEU A 224 -10.15 1.55 -7.22
N LEU A 225 -9.42 0.94 -6.28
CA LEU A 225 -9.28 -0.51 -6.12
C LEU A 225 -10.64 -1.18 -5.81
N TYR A 226 -11.53 -0.50 -5.07
CA TYR A 226 -12.89 -0.98 -4.83
C TYR A 226 -13.89 -0.65 -5.93
N GLY A 227 -13.46 0.07 -6.97
CA GLY A 227 -14.32 0.39 -8.10
C GLY A 227 -15.09 1.71 -7.98
N LEU A 228 -14.74 2.60 -7.03
CA LEU A 228 -15.42 3.89 -6.91
C LEU A 228 -15.24 4.70 -8.22
N PRO A 229 -16.34 5.11 -8.88
CA PRO A 229 -16.27 5.96 -10.06
C PRO A 229 -16.05 7.41 -9.64
N GLY A 230 -15.53 8.22 -10.57
CA GLY A 230 -15.61 9.68 -10.47
C GLY A 230 -14.27 10.38 -10.43
N GLU A 231 -14.35 11.70 -10.63
CA GLU A 231 -13.19 12.57 -10.62
C GLU A 231 -12.49 12.55 -9.26
N PRO A 232 -11.14 12.60 -9.21
CA PRO A 232 -10.39 12.58 -7.96
C PRO A 232 -10.90 13.56 -6.90
N GLN A 233 -11.38 14.74 -7.33
CA GLN A 233 -11.93 15.76 -6.44
C GLN A 233 -13.21 15.32 -5.74
N GLN A 234 -14.12 14.68 -6.46
CA GLN A 234 -15.39 14.19 -5.90
C GLN A 234 -15.11 13.03 -4.94
N ALA A 235 -14.31 12.06 -5.39
CA ALA A 235 -13.90 10.93 -4.56
C ALA A 235 -13.21 11.40 -3.27
N LEU A 236 -12.21 12.28 -3.35
CA LEU A 236 -11.51 12.80 -2.16
C LEU A 236 -12.42 13.59 -1.23
N THR A 237 -13.39 14.33 -1.76
CA THR A 237 -14.38 15.06 -0.93
C THR A 237 -15.29 14.10 -0.18
N GLU A 238 -15.76 13.06 -0.86
CA GLU A 238 -16.56 12.00 -0.25
C GLU A 238 -15.77 11.24 0.82
N LEU A 239 -14.53 10.84 0.50
CA LEU A 239 -13.61 10.17 1.41
C LEU A 239 -13.27 11.04 2.64
N ALA A 240 -13.10 12.35 2.46
CA ALA A 240 -12.88 13.28 3.57
C ALA A 240 -14.08 13.31 4.55
N SER A 241 -15.31 13.12 4.05
CA SER A 241 -16.50 12.99 4.90
C SER A 241 -16.53 11.67 5.67
N VAL A 242 -16.00 10.60 5.08
CA VAL A 242 -15.97 9.23 5.64
C VAL A 242 -14.94 9.10 6.75
N VAL A 243 -13.73 9.61 6.53
CA VAL A 243 -12.66 9.67 7.53
C VAL A 243 -13.04 10.62 8.70
N GLY A 244 -14.12 11.38 8.52
CA GLY A 244 -14.64 12.35 9.45
C GLY A 244 -13.85 13.64 9.31
N SER A 245 -14.45 14.64 8.66
CA SER A 245 -13.91 15.94 8.22
C SER A 245 -13.23 16.81 9.30
N GLY A 246 -12.96 16.29 10.50
CA GLY A 246 -12.04 16.94 11.42
C GLY A 246 -11.66 16.16 12.66
N PHE A 247 -12.34 15.08 13.09
CA PHE A 247 -12.05 14.50 14.42
C PHE A 247 -10.76 13.67 14.47
N LEU A 248 -10.62 12.66 13.60
CA LEU A 248 -9.43 11.80 13.54
C LEU A 248 -8.18 12.63 13.26
N TRP A 249 -8.27 13.51 12.26
CA TRP A 249 -7.16 14.38 11.88
C TRP A 249 -6.80 15.42 12.95
N ARG A 250 -7.77 16.00 13.68
CA ARG A 250 -7.45 16.92 14.80
C ARG A 250 -6.74 16.19 15.93
N GLN A 251 -7.00 14.90 16.15
CA GLN A 251 -6.24 14.12 17.13
C GLN A 251 -4.83 13.85 16.64
N VAL A 252 -4.68 13.37 15.40
CA VAL A 252 -3.37 13.15 14.76
C VAL A 252 -2.55 14.44 14.73
N ALA A 253 -3.12 15.55 14.23
CA ALA A 253 -2.46 16.85 14.13
C ALA A 253 -2.11 17.45 15.50
N ARG A 254 -2.98 17.38 16.52
CA ARG A 254 -2.64 17.85 17.87
C ARG A 254 -1.51 17.05 18.49
N GLN A 255 -1.48 15.73 18.25
CA GLN A 255 -0.38 14.90 18.71
C GLN A 255 0.89 15.25 17.95
N LEU A 256 0.88 15.34 16.62
CA LEU A 256 2.06 15.75 15.84
C LEU A 256 2.60 17.13 16.27
N VAL A 257 1.73 18.13 16.43
CA VAL A 257 2.13 19.49 16.84
C VAL A 257 2.63 19.55 18.30
N GLY A 258 2.06 18.75 19.21
CA GLY A 258 2.45 18.72 20.62
C GLY A 258 3.71 17.90 20.94
N LEU A 259 4.23 17.12 19.97
CA LEU A 259 5.36 16.21 20.19
C LEU A 259 6.72 16.84 19.84
N VAL A 260 6.74 17.96 19.12
CA VAL A 260 7.95 18.55 18.52
C VAL A 260 8.93 19.14 19.54
N PRO A 261 8.54 19.81 20.66
CA PRO A 261 9.55 20.34 21.57
C PRO A 261 9.98 19.38 22.69
N VAL A 262 9.19 18.35 23.04
CA VAL A 262 9.36 17.64 24.34
C VAL A 262 9.55 16.12 24.23
N TRP A 263 9.08 15.44 23.18
CA TRP A 263 8.92 13.97 23.21
C TRP A 263 9.74 13.16 22.18
N GLY A 264 10.41 13.82 21.23
CA GLY A 264 11.38 13.19 20.31
C GLY A 264 10.79 12.53 19.05
N ILE A 265 11.68 11.99 18.22
CA ILE A 265 11.41 11.51 16.84
C ILE A 265 10.50 10.26 16.82
N ILE A 266 10.57 9.43 17.86
CA ILE A 266 9.83 8.16 17.95
C ILE A 266 8.30 8.42 17.99
N PRO A 267 7.75 9.24 18.90
CA PRO A 267 6.33 9.59 18.88
C PRO A 267 5.83 10.13 17.52
N LYS A 268 6.58 11.00 16.85
CA LYS A 268 6.25 11.53 15.51
C LYS A 268 6.10 10.40 14.48
N THR A 269 7.06 9.47 14.48
CA THR A 269 7.07 8.26 13.64
C THR A 269 5.84 7.38 13.89
N VAL A 270 5.49 7.16 15.17
CA VAL A 270 4.33 6.35 15.58
C VAL A 270 3.03 6.98 15.11
N VAL A 271 2.86 8.29 15.28
CA VAL A 271 1.65 9.00 14.88
C VAL A 271 1.48 9.02 13.37
N ALA A 272 2.58 9.20 12.60
CA ALA A 272 2.56 9.13 11.13
C ALA A 272 2.10 7.75 10.63
N TYR A 273 2.61 6.68 11.24
CA TYR A 273 2.16 5.30 10.96
C TYR A 273 0.67 5.12 11.28
N ALA A 274 0.28 5.41 12.53
CA ALA A 274 -1.06 5.12 13.03
C ALA A 274 -2.14 5.94 12.31
N GLY A 275 -1.89 7.22 12.05
CA GLY A 275 -2.81 8.07 11.29
C GLY A 275 -3.05 7.56 9.87
N THR A 276 -1.98 7.14 9.19
CA THR A 276 -2.07 6.59 7.83
C THR A 276 -2.85 5.27 7.80
N TYR A 277 -2.54 4.36 8.73
CA TYR A 277 -3.20 3.06 8.83
C TYR A 277 -4.71 3.20 9.06
N VAL A 278 -5.11 3.98 10.07
CA VAL A 278 -6.53 4.17 10.41
C VAL A 278 -7.28 4.87 9.29
N THR A 279 -6.67 5.84 8.61
CA THR A 279 -7.26 6.50 7.44
C THR A 279 -7.54 5.50 6.34
N GLY A 280 -6.57 4.66 6.00
CA GLY A 280 -6.73 3.60 5.01
C GLY A 280 -7.83 2.60 5.36
N GLU A 281 -7.86 2.11 6.60
CA GLU A 281 -8.88 1.17 7.06
C GLU A 281 -10.29 1.75 7.08
N ALA A 282 -10.44 3.02 7.48
CA ALA A 282 -11.72 3.71 7.44
C ALA A 282 -12.26 3.81 6.01
N VAL A 283 -11.39 4.12 5.04
CA VAL A 283 -11.74 4.16 3.62
C VAL A 283 -12.09 2.77 3.11
N ARG A 284 -11.28 1.74 3.44
CA ARG A 284 -11.53 0.34 3.04
C ARG A 284 -12.92 -0.12 3.48
N VAL A 285 -13.27 0.07 4.75
CA VAL A 285 -14.56 -0.36 5.31
C VAL A 285 -15.73 0.34 4.63
N TRP A 286 -15.58 1.64 4.37
CA TRP A 286 -16.60 2.40 3.66
C TRP A 286 -16.75 1.97 2.20
N CYS A 287 -15.66 1.79 1.47
CA CYS A 287 -15.70 1.30 0.09
C CYS A 287 -16.31 -0.11 0.00
N ALA A 288 -15.97 -1.01 0.94
CA ALA A 288 -16.42 -2.40 0.92
C ALA A 288 -17.89 -2.56 1.32
N SER A 289 -18.43 -1.68 2.17
CA SER A 289 -19.75 -1.88 2.80
C SER A 289 -20.69 -0.68 2.79
N GLY A 290 -20.26 0.48 2.30
CA GLY A 290 -20.96 1.75 2.39
C GLY A 290 -21.05 2.33 3.82
N ARG A 291 -20.61 1.60 4.84
CA ARG A 291 -20.73 2.00 6.24
C ARG A 291 -19.50 2.76 6.71
N ARG A 292 -19.70 3.75 7.58
CA ARG A 292 -18.62 4.44 8.28
C ARG A 292 -18.26 3.70 9.55
N LEU A 293 -16.97 3.66 9.87
CA LEU A 293 -16.53 3.14 11.16
C LEU A 293 -17.02 4.04 12.29
N GLU A 294 -17.55 3.40 13.34
CA GLU A 294 -17.91 4.11 14.57
C GLU A 294 -16.66 4.65 15.28
N ARG A 295 -16.85 5.72 16.04
CA ARG A 295 -15.76 6.37 16.80
C ARG A 295 -15.02 5.39 17.73
N LYS A 296 -15.73 4.44 18.34
CA LYS A 296 -15.12 3.43 19.22
C LYS A 296 -14.20 2.49 18.43
N ALA A 297 -14.65 2.03 17.26
CA ALA A 297 -13.86 1.19 16.36
C ALA A 297 -12.63 1.94 15.81
N LEU A 298 -12.79 3.22 15.43
CA LEU A 298 -11.67 4.07 15.01
C LEU A 298 -10.61 4.22 16.12
N ASN A 299 -11.04 4.46 17.36
CA ASN A 299 -10.12 4.57 18.50
C ASN A 299 -9.39 3.24 18.76
N GLN A 300 -10.08 2.10 18.67
CA GLN A 300 -9.47 0.78 18.83
C GLN A 300 -8.43 0.51 17.75
N LEU A 301 -8.76 0.78 16.48
CA LEU A 301 -7.81 0.69 15.37
C LEU A 301 -6.61 1.61 15.57
N TYR A 302 -6.82 2.83 16.04
CA TYR A 302 -5.73 3.77 16.33
C TYR A 302 -4.81 3.25 17.43
N HIS A 303 -5.35 2.69 18.51
CA HIS A 303 -4.56 2.08 19.57
C HIS A 303 -3.74 0.89 19.05
N GLN A 304 -4.34 0.01 18.25
CA GLN A 304 -3.63 -1.12 17.63
C GLN A 304 -2.52 -0.65 16.70
N ALA A 305 -2.81 0.31 15.82
CA ALA A 305 -1.84 0.88 14.89
C ALA A 305 -0.71 1.63 15.63
N THR A 306 -0.99 2.23 16.79
CA THR A 306 0.04 2.85 17.65
C THR A 306 1.04 1.81 18.17
N LEU A 307 0.57 0.61 18.56
CA LEU A 307 1.45 -0.47 19.00
C LEU A 307 2.35 -0.97 17.86
N GLN A 308 1.78 -1.17 16.68
CA GLN A 308 2.53 -1.54 15.48
C GLN A 308 3.54 -0.45 15.09
N GLY A 309 3.13 0.81 15.11
CA GLY A 309 3.99 1.97 14.84
C GLY A 309 5.14 2.08 15.84
N LYS A 310 4.90 1.80 17.13
CA LYS A 310 5.96 1.76 18.16
C LYS A 310 6.99 0.68 17.87
N ALA A 311 6.54 -0.53 17.57
CA ALA A 311 7.43 -1.64 17.23
C ALA A 311 8.26 -1.32 15.97
N LEU A 312 7.66 -0.71 14.95
CA LEU A 312 8.37 -0.26 13.76
C LEU A 312 9.41 0.82 14.08
N ALA A 313 9.02 1.87 14.82
CA ALA A 313 9.91 2.96 15.19
C ALA A 313 11.12 2.47 16.01
N GLN A 314 10.90 1.53 16.93
CA GLN A 314 11.97 0.87 17.68
C GLN A 314 12.93 0.12 16.76
N ARG A 315 12.41 -0.74 15.86
CA ARG A 315 13.24 -1.47 14.89
C ARG A 315 14.05 -0.55 13.97
N LEU A 316 13.44 0.54 13.51
CA LEU A 316 14.13 1.52 12.66
C LEU A 316 15.20 2.29 13.46
N SER A 317 14.92 2.66 14.71
CA SER A 317 15.87 3.38 15.57
C SER A 317 17.13 2.58 15.91
N GLN A 318 16.99 1.25 16.02
CA GLN A 318 18.12 0.35 16.27
C GLN A 318 19.08 0.24 15.07
N ARG A 319 18.62 0.60 13.87
CA ARG A 319 19.41 0.57 12.63
C ARG A 319 20.11 1.90 12.34
N LEU A 320 19.81 2.95 13.12
CA LEU A 320 20.50 4.23 13.00
C LEU A 320 21.83 4.17 13.75
N PRO A 321 22.93 4.74 13.21
CA PRO A 321 24.16 4.90 13.96
C PRO A 321 23.84 5.70 15.24
N GLN A 322 24.23 5.18 16.41
CA GLN A 322 24.07 5.89 17.67
C GLN A 322 24.73 7.26 17.53
N SER A 323 23.94 8.34 17.53
CA SER A 323 24.51 9.67 17.74
C SER A 323 25.24 9.61 19.07
N GLN A 324 26.54 9.87 19.06
CA GLN A 324 27.34 9.93 20.28
C GLN A 324 26.61 10.82 21.30
N ARG A 325 26.08 10.20 22.35
CA ARG A 325 25.58 10.89 23.54
C ARG A 325 26.80 11.52 24.20
N GLY A 326 27.14 12.74 23.79
CA GLY A 326 28.36 13.39 24.26
C GLY A 326 28.72 14.68 23.55
N LEU A 327 27.76 15.54 23.19
CA LEU A 327 28.07 16.96 23.04
C LEU A 327 27.67 17.67 24.33
N THR A 328 28.62 17.73 25.27
CA THR A 328 28.61 18.75 26.31
C THR A 328 28.74 20.10 25.61
N TRP A 329 27.69 20.92 25.70
CA TRP A 329 27.74 22.31 25.27
C TRP A 329 28.91 23.01 25.97
N PRO A 330 29.91 23.55 25.24
CA PRO A 330 30.83 24.47 25.87
C PRO A 330 30.00 25.68 26.30
N LYS A 331 29.97 25.97 27.60
CA LYS A 331 29.41 27.23 28.11
C LYS A 331 30.21 28.37 27.48
N LEU A 332 29.71 28.91 26.36
CA LEU A 332 30.18 30.16 25.79
C LEU A 332 29.94 31.24 26.85
N ARG A 333 30.99 31.55 27.62
CA ARG A 333 31.06 32.78 28.39
C ARG A 333 31.17 33.90 27.36
N LEU A 334 30.05 34.55 27.07
CA LEU A 334 30.04 35.82 26.36
C LEU A 334 30.88 36.81 27.18
N PRO A 335 32.00 37.35 26.66
CA PRO A 335 32.55 38.58 27.20
C PRO A 335 31.55 39.69 26.88
N TRP A 336 31.68 40.85 27.53
CA TRP A 336 30.84 42.05 27.32
C TRP A 336 29.56 42.13 28.17
N SER A 337 29.76 42.22 29.49
CA SER A 337 28.97 43.14 30.31
C SER A 337 29.87 43.85 31.31
N ARG A 338 30.36 45.03 30.94
CA ARG A 338 30.69 46.16 31.83
C ARG A 338 31.01 47.38 30.96
N ARG A 339 30.03 48.26 30.79
CA ARG A 339 30.28 49.70 30.60
C ARG A 339 29.95 50.40 31.91
N GLY A 340 30.89 51.24 32.37
CA GLY A 340 30.62 52.49 33.07
C GLY A 340 30.19 52.42 34.54
N ALA A 341 31.17 52.55 35.43
CA ALA A 341 31.29 53.62 36.44
C ALA A 341 32.67 53.54 37.08
#